data_AF-A0AAD8AQ07-F1
#
_entry.id   AF-A0AAD8AQ07-F1
#
_cell.length_a   1.000
_cell.length_b   1.000
_cell.length_c   1.000
_cell.angle_alpha   90.00
_cell.angle_beta   90.00
_cell.angle_gamma   90.00
#
_symmetry.space_group_name_H-M   'P 1'
#
loop_
_entity.id
_entity.type
_entity.pdbx_description
1 polymer ?
#
loop_
_entity_poly.entity_id
_entity_poly.type
_entity_poly.pdbx_seq_one_letter_code
_entity_poly.pdbx_strand_id
1 'polypeptide(L)'
;MRMAGPREAIFHAVIRRNYGANHFIVGRDHASPGTDSRGKPFYEPFAAQELFSNFESEIGVKMLAFGEMVYLPDEDRYEEINKIENRAKTVSLSGTQIREEFLYRGKPLPAWFTRKETADILAESYPPAL
;
A
#
# COMPACT_ATOMS: atom_id res chain seq x y z
N MET A 1 4.24 -14.49 3.39
CA MET A 1 2.93 -14.28 2.72
C MET A 1 2.88 -15.14 1.47
N ARG A 2 1.69 -15.54 1.01
CA ARG A 2 1.48 -16.31 -0.25
C ARG A 2 1.18 -15.39 -1.43
N MET A 3 0.92 -14.12 -1.16
CA MET A 3 0.45 -13.13 -2.12
C MET A 3 -0.87 -13.56 -2.77
N ALA A 4 -1.79 -14.12 -1.98
CA ALA A 4 -3.06 -14.67 -2.45
C ALA A 4 -4.25 -13.70 -2.32
N GLY A 5 -3.96 -12.39 -2.30
CA GLY A 5 -4.94 -11.30 -2.41
C GLY A 5 -6.13 -11.45 -1.46
N PRO A 6 -7.38 -11.47 -1.95
CA PRO A 6 -8.58 -11.50 -1.12
C PRO A 6 -8.63 -12.63 -0.08
N ARG A 7 -8.18 -13.84 -0.45
CA ARG A 7 -8.17 -14.98 0.49
C ARG A 7 -7.14 -14.77 1.61
N GLU A 8 -5.99 -14.19 1.28
CA GLU A 8 -4.97 -13.89 2.28
C GLU A 8 -5.38 -12.69 3.16
N ALA A 9 -6.21 -11.76 2.67
CA ALA A 9 -6.79 -10.70 3.49
C ALA A 9 -7.66 -11.27 4.64
N ILE A 10 -8.52 -12.25 4.35
CA ILE A 10 -9.29 -12.97 5.38
C ILE A 10 -8.36 -13.70 6.35
N PHE A 11 -7.37 -14.43 5.82
CA PHE A 11 -6.41 -15.15 6.66
C PHE A 11 -5.64 -14.20 7.58
N HIS A 12 -5.20 -13.05 7.07
CA HIS A 12 -4.57 -11.99 7.84
C HIS A 12 -5.49 -11.46 8.94
N ALA A 13 -6.78 -11.29 8.66
CA ALA A 13 -7.76 -10.82 9.64
C ALA A 13 -7.92 -11.79 10.81
N VAL A 14 -8.06 -13.09 10.50
CA VAL A 14 -8.14 -14.17 11.51
C VAL A 14 -6.87 -14.20 12.35
N ILE A 15 -5.68 -14.07 11.73
CA ILE A 15 -4.42 -13.94 12.47
C ILE A 15 -4.49 -12.74 13.40
N ARG A 16 -4.85 -11.55 12.93
CA ARG A 16 -4.87 -10.33 13.76
C ARG A 16 -5.86 -10.43 14.92
N ARG A 17 -7.03 -11.03 14.69
CA ARG A 17 -7.98 -11.37 15.76
C ARG A 17 -7.31 -12.22 16.84
N ASN A 18 -6.61 -13.27 16.44
CA ASN A 18 -5.94 -14.17 17.39
C ASN A 18 -4.81 -13.46 18.16
N TYR A 19 -4.27 -12.36 17.61
CA TYR A 19 -3.33 -11.46 18.28
C TYR A 19 -4.03 -10.33 19.09
N GLY A 20 -5.35 -10.37 19.24
CA GLY A 20 -6.12 -9.45 20.08
C GLY A 20 -6.60 -8.17 19.38
N ALA A 21 -6.46 -8.05 18.06
CA ALA A 21 -6.99 -6.91 17.34
C ALA A 21 -8.52 -6.96 17.25
N ASN A 22 -9.16 -5.80 17.41
CA ASN A 22 -10.61 -5.62 17.20
C ASN A 22 -10.93 -5.01 15.82
N HIS A 23 -9.94 -4.37 15.19
CA HIS A 23 -10.03 -3.79 13.86
C HIS A 23 -8.87 -4.25 13.00
N PHE A 24 -9.11 -4.34 11.69
CA PHE A 24 -8.07 -4.69 10.73
C PHE A 24 -8.12 -3.80 9.50
N ILE A 25 -6.99 -3.15 9.21
CA ILE A 25 -6.86 -2.29 8.05
C ILE A 25 -6.72 -3.14 6.78
N VAL A 26 -7.53 -2.85 5.77
CA VAL A 26 -7.48 -3.49 4.44
C VAL A 26 -7.44 -2.38 3.39
N GLY A 27 -6.29 -2.22 2.73
CA GLY A 27 -6.09 -1.20 1.69
C GLY A 27 -6.33 -1.71 0.28
N ARG A 28 -6.09 -0.84 -0.71
CA ARG A 28 -5.97 -1.20 -2.13
C ARG A 28 -4.91 -2.31 -2.33
N ASP A 29 -5.22 -3.30 -3.17
CA ASP A 29 -4.34 -4.41 -3.54
C ASP A 29 -3.82 -5.25 -2.34
N HIS A 30 -4.58 -5.33 -1.25
CA HIS A 30 -4.13 -6.01 -0.03
C HIS A 30 -3.69 -7.46 -0.29
N ALA A 31 -2.42 -7.76 0.00
CA ALA A 31 -1.76 -9.05 -0.26
C ALA A 31 -1.77 -9.50 -1.73
N SER A 32 -1.95 -8.59 -2.69
CA SER A 32 -1.80 -8.87 -4.12
C SER A 32 -0.32 -8.94 -4.52
N PRO A 33 0.08 -9.83 -5.46
CA PRO A 33 1.42 -9.85 -6.03
C PRO A 33 1.63 -8.76 -7.10
N GLY A 34 0.62 -7.91 -7.36
CA GLY A 34 0.67 -6.85 -8.35
C GLY A 34 0.08 -7.28 -9.69
N THR A 35 0.85 -7.14 -10.77
CA THR A 35 0.41 -7.43 -12.13
C THR A 35 1.26 -8.52 -12.79
N ASP A 36 0.69 -9.24 -13.77
CA ASP A 36 1.40 -10.19 -14.61
C ASP A 36 2.37 -9.49 -15.59
N SER A 37 3.09 -10.28 -16.38
CA SER A 37 4.05 -9.79 -17.37
C SER A 37 3.44 -8.96 -18.51
N ARG A 38 2.10 -8.93 -18.64
CA ARG A 38 1.36 -8.11 -19.60
C ARG A 38 0.73 -6.88 -18.93
N GLY A 39 1.04 -6.64 -17.66
CA GLY A 39 0.48 -5.54 -16.88
C GLY A 39 -0.96 -5.77 -16.42
N LYS A 40 -1.50 -6.99 -16.53
CA LYS A 40 -2.84 -7.31 -16.02
C LYS A 40 -2.76 -7.56 -14.50
N PRO A 41 -3.58 -6.91 -13.67
CA PRO A 41 -3.58 -7.18 -12.23
C PRO A 41 -4.02 -8.63 -11.95
N PHE A 42 -3.38 -9.28 -10.96
CA PHE A 42 -3.77 -10.63 -10.52
C PHE A 42 -5.12 -10.64 -9.81
N TYR A 43 -5.47 -9.54 -9.15
CA TYR A 43 -6.73 -9.32 -8.45
C TYR A 43 -7.21 -7.89 -8.72
N GLU A 44 -8.53 -7.67 -8.75
CA GLU A 44 -9.06 -6.31 -8.81
C GLU A 44 -8.64 -5.50 -7.56
N PRO A 45 -8.40 -4.19 -7.67
CA PRO A 45 -7.76 -3.40 -6.61
C PRO A 45 -8.46 -3.43 -5.25
N PHE A 46 -9.79 -3.61 -5.22
CA PHE A 46 -10.59 -3.65 -3.99
C PHE A 46 -11.21 -5.02 -3.70
N ALA A 47 -10.86 -6.06 -4.47
CA ALA A 47 -11.40 -7.41 -4.29
C ALA A 47 -11.18 -7.97 -2.87
N ALA A 48 -10.11 -7.54 -2.20
CA ALA A 48 -9.85 -7.92 -0.81
C ALA A 48 -10.85 -7.32 0.17
N GLN A 49 -11.23 -6.06 -0.01
CA GLN A 49 -12.24 -5.38 0.81
C GLN A 49 -13.64 -5.95 0.55
N GLU A 50 -13.95 -6.21 -0.72
CA GLU A 50 -15.22 -6.83 -1.12
C GLU A 50 -15.39 -8.21 -0.50
N LEU A 51 -14.38 -9.08 -0.64
CA LEU A 51 -14.45 -10.42 -0.06
C LEU A 51 -14.48 -10.37 1.47
N PHE A 52 -13.69 -9.49 2.10
CA PHE A 52 -13.70 -9.33 3.56
C PHE A 52 -15.10 -8.96 4.06
N SER A 53 -15.76 -7.99 3.43
CA SER A 53 -17.10 -7.52 3.83
C SER A 53 -18.12 -8.66 3.89
N ASN A 54 -18.01 -9.65 2.99
CA ASN A 54 -18.90 -10.81 2.97
C ASN A 54 -18.74 -11.74 4.19
N PHE A 55 -17.60 -11.70 4.88
CA PHE A 55 -17.28 -12.59 5.99
C PHE A 55 -16.97 -11.83 7.30
N GLU A 56 -17.13 -10.51 7.35
CA GLU A 56 -16.70 -9.68 8.49
C GLU A 56 -17.29 -10.16 9.83
N SER A 57 -18.57 -10.52 9.84
CA SER A 57 -19.26 -11.05 11.01
C SER A 57 -18.69 -12.40 11.49
N GLU A 58 -18.28 -13.27 10.57
CA GLU A 58 -17.67 -14.57 10.88
C GLU A 58 -16.20 -14.46 11.29
N ILE A 59 -15.48 -13.50 10.68
CA ILE A 59 -14.09 -13.22 11.01
C ILE A 59 -14.01 -12.68 12.44
N GLY A 60 -14.94 -11.82 12.87
CA GLY A 60 -14.97 -11.28 14.24
C GLY A 60 -13.96 -10.15 14.49
N VAL A 61 -13.51 -9.47 13.43
CA VAL A 61 -12.76 -8.20 13.50
C VAL A 61 -13.36 -7.22 12.50
N LYS A 62 -13.46 -5.95 12.90
CA LYS A 62 -14.05 -4.92 12.06
C LYS A 62 -13.06 -4.44 11.01
N MET A 63 -13.46 -4.37 9.75
CA MET A 63 -12.63 -3.82 8.70
C MET A 63 -12.49 -2.29 8.86
N LEU A 64 -11.27 -1.80 8.67
CA LEU A 64 -10.98 -0.40 8.40
C LEU A 64 -10.46 -0.29 6.97
N ALA A 65 -11.37 -0.05 6.03
CA ALA A 65 -11.03 0.11 4.63
C ALA A 65 -10.45 1.50 4.36
N PHE A 66 -9.44 1.58 3.50
CA PHE A 66 -8.95 2.85 2.93
C PHE A 66 -8.57 2.64 1.46
N GLY A 67 -8.70 3.71 0.68
CA GLY A 67 -8.36 3.76 -0.74
C GLY A 67 -6.87 3.99 -1.01
N GLU A 68 -6.56 4.37 -2.24
CA GLU A 68 -5.21 4.80 -2.60
C GLU A 68 -4.90 6.17 -1.98
N MET A 69 -3.84 6.24 -1.18
CA MET A 69 -3.35 7.48 -0.59
C MET A 69 -2.36 8.17 -1.53
N VAL A 70 -2.53 9.47 -1.72
CA VAL A 70 -1.64 10.31 -2.53
C VAL A 70 -1.17 11.53 -1.74
N TYR A 71 -0.06 12.14 -2.15
CA TYR A 71 0.44 13.39 -1.60
C TYR A 71 -0.06 14.58 -2.43
N LEU A 72 -0.51 15.65 -1.76
CA LEU A 72 -0.96 16.90 -2.36
C LEU A 72 0.11 17.97 -2.11
N PRO A 73 1.00 18.26 -3.10
CA PRO A 73 2.14 19.14 -2.87
C PRO A 73 1.77 20.58 -2.51
N ASP A 74 0.65 21.06 -3.04
CA ASP A 74 0.19 22.44 -2.83
C ASP A 74 -0.39 22.64 -1.42
N GLU A 75 -0.74 21.54 -0.72
CA GLU A 75 -1.36 21.54 0.61
C GLU A 75 -0.48 20.88 1.70
N ASP A 76 0.66 20.30 1.32
CA ASP A 76 1.57 19.55 2.20
C ASP A 76 0.86 18.51 3.10
N ARG A 77 -0.04 17.73 2.48
CA ARG A 77 -0.79 16.67 3.17
C ARG A 77 -1.04 15.46 2.28
N TYR A 78 -1.57 14.40 2.91
CA TYR A 78 -2.00 13.18 2.22
C TYR A 78 -3.50 13.01 2.33
N GLU A 79 -4.10 12.43 1.30
CA GLU A 79 -5.53 12.14 1.26
C GLU A 79 -5.80 10.92 0.38
N GLU A 80 -6.94 10.27 0.58
CA GLU A 80 -7.41 9.24 -0.34
C GLU A 80 -7.81 9.86 -1.67
N ILE A 81 -7.38 9.27 -2.79
CA ILE A 81 -7.59 9.83 -4.13
C ILE A 81 -9.06 10.14 -4.45
N ASN A 82 -10.00 9.34 -3.92
CA ASN A 82 -11.44 9.51 -4.13
C ASN A 82 -12.06 10.66 -3.33
N LYS A 83 -11.33 11.25 -2.37
CA LYS A 83 -11.77 12.39 -1.54
C LYS A 83 -11.23 13.73 -2.03
N ILE A 84 -10.45 13.71 -3.11
CA ILE A 84 -9.78 14.89 -3.66
C ILE A 84 -10.63 15.49 -4.79
N GLU A 85 -10.64 16.82 -4.90
CA GLU A 85 -11.28 17.50 -6.02
C GLU A 85 -10.55 17.21 -7.34
N ASN A 86 -11.28 17.03 -8.45
CA ASN A 86 -10.75 16.61 -9.76
C ASN A 86 -9.61 17.45 -10.36
N ARG A 87 -9.25 18.59 -9.77
CA ARG A 87 -8.20 19.51 -10.26
C ARG A 87 -6.99 19.61 -9.36
N ALA A 88 -7.00 19.02 -8.17
CA ALA A 88 -5.86 19.11 -7.28
C ALA A 88 -4.67 18.34 -7.86
N LYS A 89 -3.47 18.91 -7.70
CA LYS A 89 -2.23 18.24 -8.08
C LYS A 89 -1.93 17.14 -7.08
N THR A 90 -1.75 15.91 -7.57
CA THR A 90 -1.39 14.76 -6.75
C THR A 90 -0.06 14.18 -7.22
N VAL A 91 0.71 13.63 -6.28
CA VAL A 91 1.97 12.94 -6.57
C VAL A 91 2.00 11.64 -5.77
N SER A 92 2.48 10.58 -6.41
CA SER A 92 2.78 9.29 -5.81
C SER A 92 4.06 8.73 -6.41
N LEU A 93 4.72 7.83 -5.68
CA LEU A 93 5.90 7.10 -6.16
C LEU A 93 5.63 5.61 -6.08
N SER A 94 5.77 4.92 -7.20
CA SER A 94 5.71 3.46 -7.21
C SER A 94 6.97 2.84 -6.62
N GLY A 95 6.85 1.60 -6.13
CA GLY A 95 8.01 0.82 -5.66
C GLY A 95 9.12 0.66 -6.70
N THR A 96 8.74 0.60 -7.99
CA THR A 96 9.71 0.54 -9.10
C THR A 96 10.49 1.83 -9.23
N GLN A 97 9.80 2.99 -9.23
CA GLN A 97 10.46 4.30 -9.29
C GLN A 97 11.39 4.51 -8.09
N ILE A 98 10.94 4.15 -6.88
CA ILE A 98 11.76 4.23 -5.66
C ILE A 98 13.08 3.48 -5.83
N ARG A 99 13.04 2.25 -6.35
CA ARG A 99 14.26 1.45 -6.55
C ARG A 99 15.11 1.98 -7.70
N GLU A 100 14.52 2.15 -8.88
CA GLU A 100 15.25 2.38 -10.13
C GLU A 100 15.68 3.84 -10.36
N GLU A 101 14.89 4.80 -9.89
CA GLU A 101 15.16 6.22 -10.09
C GLU A 101 15.90 6.84 -8.91
N PHE A 102 15.71 6.31 -7.70
CA PHE A 102 16.30 6.83 -6.46
C PHE A 102 17.40 5.93 -5.90
N LEU A 103 17.04 4.80 -5.30
CA LEU A 103 17.96 4.00 -4.48
C LEU A 103 19.16 3.48 -5.27
N TYR A 104 18.93 2.77 -6.39
CA TYR A 104 20.01 2.20 -7.21
C TYR A 104 20.92 3.25 -7.87
N ARG A 105 20.46 4.51 -7.93
CA ARG A 105 21.22 5.65 -8.45
C ARG A 105 21.82 6.52 -7.35
N GLY A 106 21.67 6.15 -6.08
CA GLY A 106 22.12 6.93 -4.94
C GLY A 106 21.48 8.31 -4.82
N LYS A 107 20.30 8.52 -5.42
CA LYS A 107 19.57 9.78 -5.26
C LYS A 107 18.71 9.72 -4.00
N PRO A 108 18.67 10.80 -3.21
CA PRO A 108 17.85 10.86 -2.00
C PRO A 108 16.36 10.78 -2.35
N LEU A 109 15.60 9.99 -1.58
CA LEU A 109 14.14 9.96 -1.68
C LEU A 109 13.56 11.33 -1.29
N PRO A 110 12.46 11.78 -1.92
CA PRO A 110 11.83 13.04 -1.55
C PRO A 110 11.37 13.03 -0.10
N ALA A 111 11.56 14.13 0.62
CA ALA A 111 11.20 14.23 2.04
C ALA A 111 9.68 14.09 2.29
N TRP A 112 8.85 14.45 1.31
CA TRP A 112 7.41 14.21 1.36
C TRP A 112 7.06 12.72 1.16
N PHE A 113 7.95 11.87 0.70
CA PHE A 113 7.63 10.45 0.47
C PHE A 113 7.83 9.63 1.75
N THR A 114 8.96 9.83 2.44
CA THR A 114 9.28 9.12 3.68
C THR A 114 10.20 9.95 4.56
N ARG A 115 10.19 9.68 5.86
CA ARG A 115 11.07 10.35 6.83
C ARG A 115 12.53 10.05 6.52
N LYS A 116 13.40 11.01 6.86
CA LYS A 116 14.84 10.92 6.56
C LYS A 116 15.46 9.64 7.12
N GLU A 117 15.15 9.29 8.36
CA GLU A 117 15.71 8.13 9.05
C GLU A 117 15.36 6.82 8.32
N THR A 118 14.12 6.73 7.81
CA THR A 118 13.69 5.60 6.99
C THR A 118 14.38 5.58 5.63
N ALA A 119 14.53 6.76 5.00
CA ALA A 119 15.22 6.86 3.70
C ALA A 119 16.70 6.44 3.80
N ASP A 120 17.38 6.82 4.88
CA ASP A 120 18.78 6.44 5.13
C ASP A 120 18.92 4.92 5.27
N ILE A 121 18.07 4.26 6.07
CA ILE A 121 18.06 2.79 6.22
C ILE A 121 17.80 2.08 4.88
N LEU A 122 16.90 2.63 4.06
CA LEU A 122 16.63 2.10 2.73
C LEU A 122 17.85 2.23 1.81
N ALA A 123 18.55 3.37 1.83
CA ALA A 123 19.75 3.58 1.04
C ALA A 123 20.88 2.63 1.44
N GLU A 124 21.03 2.35 2.74
CA GLU A 124 22.00 1.35 3.24
C GLU A 124 21.67 -0.06 2.75
N SER A 125 20.38 -0.42 2.70
CA SER A 125 19.91 -1.74 2.27
C SER A 125 19.94 -1.93 0.75
N TYR A 126 19.86 -0.84 -0.02
CA TYR A 126 19.87 -0.81 -1.48
C TYR A 126 20.99 0.13 -1.97
N PRO A 127 22.27 -0.24 -1.76
CA PRO A 127 23.38 0.61 -2.14
C PRO A 127 23.39 0.85 -3.67
N PRO A 128 23.87 2.01 -4.12
CA PRO A 128 23.99 2.29 -5.54
C PRO A 128 24.88 1.25 -6.23
N ALA A 129 24.50 0.84 -7.44
CA ALA A 129 25.39 0.01 -8.25
C ALA A 129 26.67 0.79 -8.57
N LEU A 130 27.83 0.12 -8.41
CA LEU A 130 29.15 0.66 -8.76
C LEU A 130 29.25 0.98 -10.26
#